data_AF-A0A9Q0Q5N6-F1
#
_entry.id   AF-A0A9Q0Q5N6-F1
#
_cell.length_a   1.000
_cell.length_b   1.000
_cell.length_c   1.000
_cell.angle_alpha   90.00
_cell.angle_beta   90.00
_cell.angle_gamma   90.00
#
_symmetry.space_group_name_H-M   'P 1'
#
loop_
_entity.id
_entity.type
_entity.pdbx_description
1 polymer ?
#
loop_
_entity_poly.entity_id
_entity_poly.type
_entity_poly.pdbx_seq_one_letter_code
_entity_poly.pdbx_strand_id
1 'polypeptide(L)'
;MHPPLTLHRHPMCVEIIEQFQKCHLDHPIAKFFGECTELKIKLDRCFREEKAAKRKVNFEQSKKHKERLQALRKEAAEASPKKSNFV
;
A
#
# COMPACT_ATOMS: atom_id res chain seq x y z
N MET A 1 -12.01 13.42 -1.79
CA MET A 1 -11.34 13.11 -0.50
C MET A 1 -9.97 12.55 -0.82
N HIS A 2 -8.87 13.22 -0.47
CA HIS A 2 -7.52 12.67 -0.66
C HIS A 2 -7.09 11.91 0.61
N PRO A 3 -6.28 10.84 0.50
CA PRO A 3 -5.66 10.19 1.65
C PRO A 3 -4.77 11.15 2.44
N PRO A 4 -4.51 10.90 3.74
CA PRO A 4 -3.61 11.71 4.54
C PRO A 4 -2.21 11.77 3.90
N LEU A 5 -1.66 12.99 3.79
CA LEU A 5 -0.38 13.31 3.12
C LEU A 5 0.84 12.93 3.96
N THR A 6 0.85 11.73 4.53
CA THR A 6 1.98 11.24 5.32
C THR A 6 3.14 10.89 4.40
N LEU A 7 4.12 11.77 4.27
CA LEU A 7 5.28 11.66 3.36
C LEU A 7 5.97 10.28 3.43
N HIS A 8 6.18 9.78 4.66
CA HIS A 8 6.83 8.48 4.91
C HIS A 8 6.06 7.28 4.33
N ARG A 9 4.75 7.40 4.10
CA ARG A 9 3.96 6.30 3.52
C ARG A 9 3.88 6.33 2.01
N HIS A 10 4.36 7.40 1.37
CA HIS A 10 4.17 7.67 -0.04
C HIS A 10 5.48 8.01 -0.77
N PRO A 11 6.50 7.13 -0.73
CA PRO A 11 7.82 7.41 -1.32
C PRO A 11 7.78 7.74 -2.83
N MET A 12 6.80 7.23 -3.58
CA MET A 12 6.69 7.53 -5.02
C MET A 12 6.02 8.87 -5.33
N CYS A 13 5.37 9.51 -4.35
CA CYS A 13 4.57 10.71 -4.57
C CYS A 13 5.12 11.94 -3.80
N VAL A 14 6.31 11.85 -3.22
CA VAL A 14 6.90 12.89 -2.36
C VAL A 14 6.94 14.25 -3.05
N GLU A 15 7.47 14.31 -4.27
CA GLU A 15 7.60 15.56 -5.04
C GLU A 15 6.25 16.24 -5.29
N ILE A 16 5.21 15.45 -5.60
CA ILE A 16 3.86 15.97 -5.87
C ILE A 16 3.21 16.45 -4.57
N ILE A 17 3.45 15.76 -3.45
CA ILE A 17 2.98 16.20 -2.13
C ILE A 17 3.60 17.54 -1.75
N GLU A 18 4.91 17.70 -1.96
CA GLU A 18 5.62 18.95 -1.67
C GLU A 18 5.07 20.11 -2.51
N GLN A 19 4.86 19.90 -3.81
CA GLN A 19 4.26 20.92 -4.69
C GLN A 19 2.84 21.28 -4.25
N PHE A 20 2.03 20.29 -3.87
CA PHE A 20 0.68 20.51 -3.39
C PHE A 20 0.65 21.27 -2.07
N GLN A 21 1.54 20.92 -1.13
CA GLN A 21 1.69 21.63 0.15
C GLN A 21 2.15 23.07 -0.08
N LYS A 22 3.13 23.29 -0.98
CA LYS A 22 3.58 24.62 -1.36
C LYS A 22 2.44 25.47 -1.92
N CYS A 23 1.62 24.93 -2.83
CA CYS A 23 0.45 25.64 -3.35
C CYS A 23 -0.54 26.03 -2.23
N HIS A 24 -0.77 25.15 -1.24
CA HIS A 24 -1.61 25.48 -0.09
C HIS A 24 -1.02 26.55 0.85
N LEU A 25 0.31 26.64 0.94
CA LEU A 25 1.02 27.65 1.73
C LEU A 25 1.01 29.01 1.03
N ASP A 26 1.24 29.03 -0.29
CA ASP A 26 1.25 30.24 -1.11
C ASP A 26 -0.17 30.81 -1.29
N HIS A 27 -1.19 29.94 -1.30
CA HIS A 27 -2.58 30.31 -1.54
C HIS A 27 -3.53 29.88 -0.40
N PRO A 28 -3.39 30.43 0.82
CA PRO A 28 -4.18 30.01 1.98
C PRO A 28 -5.68 30.26 1.82
N ILE A 29 -6.08 31.27 1.03
CA ILE A 29 -7.47 31.60 0.71
C ILE A 29 -7.88 30.99 -0.63
N ALA A 30 -7.05 31.12 -1.68
CA ALA A 30 -7.39 30.66 -3.03
C ALA A 30 -7.45 29.13 -3.17
N LYS A 31 -6.85 28.36 -2.24
CA LYS A 31 -7.03 26.91 -2.16
C LYS A 31 -8.50 26.47 -2.08
N PHE A 32 -9.36 27.28 -1.48
CA PHE A 32 -10.80 27.01 -1.38
C PHE A 32 -11.56 27.31 -2.68
N PHE A 33 -10.97 28.15 -3.55
CA PHE A 33 -11.50 28.50 -4.86
C PHE A 33 -10.97 27.59 -5.98
N GLY A 34 -10.09 26.63 -5.66
CA GLY A 34 -9.65 25.61 -6.59
C GLY A 34 -8.31 25.88 -7.30
N GLU A 35 -7.54 26.89 -6.87
CA GLU A 35 -6.22 27.24 -7.41
C GLU A 35 -5.28 26.01 -7.51
N CYS A 36 -5.36 25.12 -6.51
CA CYS A 36 -4.49 23.93 -6.40
C CYS A 36 -5.15 22.63 -6.95
N THR A 37 -6.25 22.72 -7.70
CA THR A 37 -7.02 21.54 -8.15
C THR A 37 -6.23 20.64 -9.09
N GLU A 38 -5.44 21.22 -10.00
CA GLU A 38 -4.61 20.45 -10.92
C GLU A 38 -3.56 19.60 -10.19
N LEU A 39 -2.90 20.19 -9.19
CA LEU A 39 -1.94 19.48 -8.34
C LEU A 39 -2.62 18.37 -7.53
N LYS A 40 -3.83 18.61 -7.04
CA LYS A 40 -4.65 17.59 -6.36
C LYS A 40 -4.97 16.41 -7.28
N ILE A 41 -5.33 16.65 -8.55
CA ILE A 41 -5.64 15.58 -9.51
C ILE A 41 -4.38 14.71 -9.76
N LYS A 42 -3.23 15.36 -9.96
CA LYS A 42 -1.93 14.67 -10.12
C LYS A 42 -1.58 13.83 -8.89
N LEU A 43 -1.78 14.38 -7.70
CA LEU A 43 -1.55 13.71 -6.43
C LEU A 43 -2.44 12.47 -6.28
N ASP A 44 -3.74 12.61 -6.54
CA ASP A 44 -4.71 11.50 -6.48
C ASP A 44 -4.40 10.41 -7.52
N ARG A 45 -3.86 10.77 -8.69
CA ARG A 45 -3.37 9.81 -9.67
C ARG A 45 -2.15 9.05 -9.14
N CYS A 46 -1.17 9.75 -8.60
CA CYS A 46 0.03 9.12 -8.04
C CYS A 46 -0.33 8.14 -6.91
N PHE A 47 -1.21 8.53 -5.98
CA PHE A 47 -1.65 7.63 -4.91
C PHE A 47 -2.38 6.39 -5.41
N ARG A 48 -3.14 6.49 -6.51
CA ARG A 48 -3.78 5.33 -7.13
C ARG A 48 -2.76 4.39 -7.74
N GLU A 49 -1.77 4.92 -8.45
CA GLU A 49 -0.68 4.15 -9.06
C GLU A 49 0.18 3.46 -7.98
N GLU A 50 0.56 4.18 -6.92
CA GLU A 50 1.31 3.61 -5.81
C GLU A 50 0.54 2.53 -5.07
N LYS A 51 -0.76 2.74 -4.84
CA LYS A 51 -1.62 1.73 -4.23
C LYS A 51 -1.71 0.49 -5.13
N ALA A 52 -1.77 0.65 -6.44
CA ALA A 52 -1.77 -0.47 -7.39
C ALA A 52 -0.44 -1.24 -7.34
N ALA A 53 0.70 -0.54 -7.34
CA ALA A 53 2.02 -1.16 -7.22
C ALA A 53 2.17 -1.97 -5.93
N LYS A 54 1.82 -1.38 -4.78
CA LYS A 54 1.85 -2.07 -3.48
C LYS A 54 0.94 -3.29 -3.44
N ARG A 55 -0.26 -3.22 -4.04
CA ARG A 55 -1.16 -4.37 -4.13
C ARG A 55 -0.56 -5.52 -4.93
N LYS A 56 0.15 -5.24 -6.03
CA LYS A 56 0.83 -6.29 -6.82
C LYS A 56 1.90 -7.00 -6.00
N VAL A 57 2.77 -6.23 -5.34
CA VAL A 57 3.82 -6.79 -4.48
C VAL A 57 3.24 -7.62 -3.33
N ASN A 58 2.21 -7.09 -2.65
CA ASN A 58 1.55 -7.81 -1.56
C ASN A 58 0.85 -9.09 -2.04
N PHE A 59 0.28 -9.06 -3.25
CA PHE A 59 -0.35 -10.23 -3.85
C PHE A 59 0.67 -11.35 -4.12
N GLU A 60 1.81 -11.00 -4.70
CA GLU A 60 2.90 -11.96 -4.94
C GLU A 60 3.48 -12.53 -3.65
N GLN A 61 3.69 -11.68 -2.64
CA GLN A 61 4.16 -12.11 -1.32
C GLN A 61 3.15 -13.03 -0.64
N SER A 62 1.86 -12.69 -0.69
CA SER A 62 0.77 -13.50 -0.16
C SER A 62 0.69 -14.86 -0.85
N LYS A 63 0.82 -14.89 -2.18
CA LYS A 63 0.84 -16.14 -2.96
C LYS A 63 2.00 -17.04 -2.52
N LYS A 64 3.23 -16.51 -2.45
CA LYS A 64 4.41 -17.25 -1.98
C LYS A 64 4.24 -17.75 -0.55
N HIS A 65 3.68 -16.92 0.34
CA HIS A 65 3.43 -17.31 1.73
C HIS A 65 2.40 -18.43 1.82
N LYS A 66 1.31 -18.34 1.05
CA LYS A 66 0.27 -19.37 0.97
C LYS A 66 0.82 -20.70 0.47
N GLU A 67 1.64 -20.68 -0.59
CA GLU A 67 2.30 -21.88 -1.13
C GLU A 67 3.22 -22.53 -0.10
N ARG A 68 4.06 -21.74 0.59
CA ARG A 68 4.92 -22.24 1.68
C ARG A 68 4.12 -22.87 2.81
N LEU A 69 3.06 -22.20 3.26
CA LEU A 69 2.21 -22.71 4.33
C LEU A 69 1.49 -24.00 3.92
N GLN A 70 1.07 -24.11 2.66
CA GLN A 70 0.45 -25.32 2.14
C GLN A 70 1.44 -26.49 2.05
N ALA A 71 2.68 -26.25 1.64
CA ALA A 71 3.72 -27.28 1.63
C ALA A 71 4.01 -27.81 3.04
N LEU A 72 4.25 -26.91 4.00
CA LEU A 72 4.47 -27.28 5.40
C LEU A 72 3.30 -28.07 6.00
N ARG A 73 2.06 -27.71 5.66
CA ARG A 73 0.86 -28.44 6.10
C ARG A 73 0.78 -29.86 5.53
N LYS A 74 1.17 -30.05 4.27
CA LYS A 74 1.21 -31.39 3.65
C LYS A 74 2.29 -32.25 4.28
N GLU A 75 3.49 -31.71 4.44
CA GLU A 75 4.61 -32.39 5.13
C GLU A 75 4.23 -32.80 6.56
N ALA A 76 3.55 -31.91 7.32
CA ALA A 76 3.09 -32.23 8.66
C ALA A 76 2.01 -33.33 8.70
N ALA A 77 1.12 -33.37 7.71
CA ALA A 77 0.09 -34.41 7.59
C ALA A 77 0.70 -35.77 7.19
N GLU A 78 1.70 -35.77 6.31
CA GLU A 78 2.43 -36.96 5.87
C GLU A 78 3.37 -37.49 6.97
N ALA A 79 3.94 -36.61 7.79
CA ALA A 79 4.78 -36.96 8.94
C ALA A 79 3.97 -37.50 10.15
N SER A 80 2.63 -37.43 10.11
CA SER A 80 1.76 -38.00 11.14
C SER A 80 1.21 -39.41 10.80
N PRO A 81 2.04 -40.46 10.90
CA PRO A 81 1.59 -41.75 11.38
C PRO A 81 2.39 -42.16 12.63
N LYS A 82 1.68 -42.38 13.75
CA LYS A 82 2.13 -42.88 15.09
C LYS A 82 2.52 -41.82 16.15
N LYS A 83 1.54 -41.05 16.64
CA LYS A 83 1.45 -40.66 18.07
C LYS A 83 0.00 -40.79 18.55
N SER A 84 -0.51 -42.01 18.48
CA SER A 84 -1.70 -42.47 19.21
C SER A 84 -1.44 -43.92 19.62
N ASN A 85 -0.46 -44.09 20.50
CA ASN A 85 -0.18 -45.32 21.24
C ASN A 85 0.61 -44.91 22.51
N PHE A 86 -0.09 -44.24 23.43
CA PHE A 86 0.26 -43.95 24.83
C PHE A 86 -0.92 -43.13 25.38
N VAL A 87 -1.79 -43.53 26.32
CA VAL A 87 -1.93 -44.59 27.34
C VAL A 87 -3.41 -44.94 27.41
#